data_AF-A0A1Q7FRZ7-F1
#
_entry.id   AF-A0A1Q7FRZ7-F1
#
_cell.length_a   1.000
_cell.length_b   1.000
_cell.length_c   1.000
_cell.angle_alpha   90.00
_cell.angle_beta   90.00
_cell.angle_gamma   90.00
#
_symmetry.space_group_name_H-M   'P 1'
#
loop_
_entity.id
_entity.type
_entity.pdbx_description
1 polymer ?
#
loop_
_entity_poly.entity_id
_entity_poly.type
_entity_poly.pdbx_seq_one_letter_code
_entity_poly.pdbx_strand_id
1 'polypeptide(L)'
;MRVVVGTRSSVFAPLPRLGLLIIDHEEDTSYKEEREPRYHVRRVAQERSRLRQVPVIYGTPAPSLELVAGIQRGEMSSVTLPERARPLVVVSDVRAEAGPLGGLFGRRLFQALAQTLPRGRAIIFVPHRGYADFLLCHECGSVPRCPRCGVALTYHRESAAGSGDRPQTSDAHAELRCHLCGHTEPVPTVCPSCGGTQLRPHGVGTERVEQVARKLFRAAPVHRLDAESAPTEAAQIRAWQQFERRGGLLIGTQLLIKGVGQVRAATVGAVGVDAVLHLPDFRAAERLHQVLVRLSRLAEKEMIIQTFVPSHPVFTALVSGDATRFYQTELAARDQFGYPPSRPLINLILTADRDDAVREAAMRLADALASFGEVLGPSPAPIARRRGRYRWQILVKGLPESDGRRALATLLAQWHLPRAVKLTIDVDPVDLL
;
A
#
# COMPACT_ATOMS: atom_id res chain seq x y z
N MET A 1 -8.05 -1.76 37.53
CA MET A 1 -7.56 -2.24 36.21
C MET A 1 -6.10 -1.84 36.06
N ARG A 2 -5.16 -2.78 35.84
CA ARG A 2 -3.71 -2.48 35.78
C ARG A 2 -3.15 -2.49 34.34
N VAL A 3 -3.82 -3.15 33.41
CA VAL A 3 -3.44 -3.23 31.99
C VAL A 3 -4.70 -3.13 31.14
N VAL A 4 -4.63 -2.41 30.02
CA VAL A 4 -5.64 -2.40 28.95
C VAL A 4 -4.99 -2.99 27.72
N VAL A 5 -5.64 -3.98 27.10
CA VAL A 5 -5.27 -4.49 25.78
C VAL A 5 -6.46 -4.30 24.87
N GLY A 6 -6.22 -3.77 23.67
CA GLY A 6 -7.25 -3.64 22.67
C GLY A 6 -6.73 -2.99 21.40
N THR A 7 -7.66 -2.65 20.51
CA THR A 7 -7.35 -2.08 19.20
C THR A 7 -7.22 -0.56 19.28
N ARG A 8 -7.24 0.13 18.12
CA ARG A 8 -7.13 1.59 17.97
C ARG A 8 -7.71 2.44 19.10
N SER A 9 -9.01 2.27 19.42
CA SER A 9 -9.73 3.14 20.34
C SER A 9 -9.23 3.05 21.79
N SER A 10 -8.54 1.95 22.13
CA SER A 10 -7.94 1.72 23.46
C SER A 10 -6.87 2.75 23.80
N VAL A 11 -6.31 3.44 22.79
CA VAL A 11 -5.39 4.56 23.00
C VAL A 11 -6.03 5.73 23.77
N PHE A 12 -7.35 5.78 23.92
CA PHE A 12 -8.06 6.77 24.74
C PHE A 12 -8.48 6.25 26.12
N ALA A 13 -8.15 5.00 26.47
CA ALA A 13 -8.58 4.42 27.73
C ALA A 13 -8.19 5.31 28.93
N PRO A 14 -9.17 5.64 29.80
CA PRO A 14 -8.95 6.52 30.94
C PRO A 14 -8.18 5.74 32.02
N LEU A 15 -6.86 5.85 31.97
CA LEU A 15 -5.94 5.26 32.94
C LEU A 15 -5.38 6.39 33.82
N PRO A 16 -5.91 6.58 35.06
CA PRO A 16 -5.48 7.68 35.94
C PRO A 16 -3.99 7.61 36.30
N ARG A 17 -3.44 6.39 36.35
CA ARG A 17 -2.03 6.09 36.61
C ARG A 17 -1.39 5.41 35.42
N LEU A 18 -1.53 6.00 34.23
CA LEU A 18 -0.84 5.53 33.03
C LEU A 18 0.67 5.58 33.30
N GLY A 19 1.38 4.47 33.07
CA GLY A 19 2.84 4.39 33.26
C GLY A 19 3.62 4.02 32.00
N LEU A 20 2.95 3.46 30.99
CA LEU A 20 3.57 3.01 29.75
C LEU A 20 2.49 2.87 28.66
N LEU A 21 2.85 3.21 27.42
CA LEU A 21 2.08 2.89 26.22
C LEU A 21 2.91 1.95 25.33
N ILE A 22 2.28 0.91 24.79
CA ILE A 22 2.90 -0.01 23.83
C ILE A 22 2.01 -0.06 22.60
N ILE A 23 2.60 0.20 21.43
CA ILE A 23 1.97 0.03 20.13
C ILE A 23 2.74 -1.06 19.41
N ASP A 24 2.13 -2.25 19.29
CA ASP A 24 2.69 -3.36 18.54
C ASP A 24 2.27 -3.28 17.07
N HIS A 25 3.09 -3.78 16.14
CA HIS A 25 2.90 -3.63 14.69
C HIS A 25 2.67 -2.18 14.28
N GLU A 26 3.52 -1.26 14.74
CA GLU A 26 3.35 0.19 14.52
C GLU A 26 3.09 0.57 13.06
N GLU A 27 3.67 -0.17 12.12
CA GLU A 27 3.52 0.03 10.68
C GLU A 27 2.11 -0.27 10.14
N ASP A 28 1.22 -0.88 10.94
CA ASP A 28 -0.09 -1.29 10.47
C ASP A 28 -1.01 -0.09 10.20
N THR A 29 -1.42 0.05 8.94
CA THR A 29 -2.30 1.15 8.50
C THR A 29 -3.66 1.16 9.19
N SER A 30 -4.09 0.03 9.78
CA SER A 30 -5.30 -0.02 10.58
C SER A 30 -5.23 0.86 11.83
N TYR A 31 -4.06 1.42 12.20
CA TYR A 31 -3.94 2.40 13.28
C TYR A 31 -4.37 3.83 12.94
N LYS A 32 -4.72 4.10 11.69
CA LYS A 32 -5.42 5.32 11.28
C LYS A 32 -6.93 5.08 11.34
N GLU A 33 -7.67 5.94 12.03
CA GLU A 33 -9.15 5.91 12.02
C GLU A 33 -9.68 6.50 10.71
N GLU A 34 -10.61 5.79 10.07
CA GLU A 34 -11.24 6.23 8.81
C GLU A 34 -12.44 7.15 9.06
N ARG A 35 -13.05 7.06 10.24
CA ARG A 35 -14.20 7.88 10.65
C ARG A 35 -13.73 9.18 11.27
N GLU A 36 -14.61 10.18 11.30
CA GLU A 36 -14.33 11.41 12.04
C GLU A 36 -14.52 11.16 13.55
N PRO A 37 -13.59 11.59 14.41
CA PRO A 37 -12.30 12.22 14.09
C PRO A 37 -11.24 11.23 13.54
N ARG A 38 -10.54 11.58 12.45
CA ARG A 38 -9.55 10.73 11.76
C ARG A 38 -8.16 10.74 12.44
N TYR A 39 -8.10 10.31 13.68
CA TYR A 39 -6.84 10.27 14.44
C TYR A 39 -5.94 9.10 14.01
N HIS A 40 -4.64 9.24 14.25
CA HIS A 40 -3.67 8.16 14.15
C HIS A 40 -3.22 7.76 15.55
N VAL A 41 -3.23 6.46 15.89
CA VAL A 41 -2.89 5.96 17.23
C VAL A 41 -1.52 6.45 17.70
N ARG A 42 -0.48 6.38 16.85
CA ARG A 42 0.85 6.97 17.10
C ARG A 42 0.79 8.42 17.58
N ARG A 43 0.09 9.32 16.87
CA ARG A 43 0.00 10.74 17.25
C ARG A 43 -0.70 10.92 18.59
N VAL A 44 -1.78 10.16 18.84
CA VAL A 44 -2.48 10.19 20.12
C VAL A 44 -1.57 9.70 21.25
N ALA A 45 -0.82 8.61 21.03
CA ALA A 45 0.11 8.08 22.01
C ALA A 45 1.26 9.05 22.32
N GLN A 46 1.82 9.72 21.30
CA GLN A 46 2.82 10.77 21.47
C GLN A 46 2.29 11.94 22.30
N GLU A 47 1.08 12.44 22.00
CA GLU A 47 0.48 13.54 22.79
C GLU A 47 0.15 13.11 24.22
N ARG A 48 -0.38 11.89 24.41
CA ARG A 48 -0.61 11.36 25.77
C ARG A 48 0.68 11.20 26.55
N SER A 49 1.73 10.71 25.89
CA SER A 49 3.08 10.59 26.44
C SER A 49 3.62 11.94 26.89
N ARG A 50 3.49 12.97 26.05
CA ARG A 50 3.89 14.34 26.38
C ARG A 50 3.11 14.90 27.56
N LEU A 51 1.78 14.77 27.56
CA LEU A 51 0.90 15.31 28.61
C LEU A 51 1.03 14.59 29.95
N ARG A 52 1.38 13.31 29.94
CA ARG A 52 1.47 12.46 31.15
C ARG A 52 2.90 12.12 31.54
N GLN A 53 3.88 12.51 30.74
CA GLN A 53 5.30 12.20 30.91
C GLN A 53 5.55 10.69 31.05
N VAL A 54 4.95 9.89 30.16
CA VAL A 54 5.10 8.43 30.15
C VAL A 54 5.80 7.96 28.87
N PRO A 55 6.62 6.90 28.92
CA PRO A 55 7.23 6.35 27.72
C PRO A 55 6.21 5.72 26.76
N VAL A 56 6.55 5.71 25.47
CA VAL A 56 5.87 4.96 24.42
C VAL A 56 6.85 3.99 23.78
N ILE A 57 6.47 2.73 23.65
CA ILE A 57 7.23 1.71 22.93
C ILE A 57 6.50 1.38 21.63
N TYR A 58 7.23 1.43 20.52
CA TYR A 58 6.75 1.00 19.21
C TYR A 58 7.42 -0.34 18.85
N GLY A 59 6.63 -1.41 18.79
CA GLY A 59 7.07 -2.74 18.35
C GLY A 59 6.84 -2.89 16.85
N THR A 60 7.89 -3.20 16.08
CA THR A 60 7.75 -3.39 14.64
C THR A 60 8.93 -4.18 14.04
N PRO A 61 8.68 -5.09 13.07
CA PRO A 61 9.72 -5.64 12.19
C PRO A 61 10.37 -4.64 11.25
N ALA A 62 9.60 -3.62 10.84
CA ALA A 62 9.85 -2.80 9.68
C ALA A 62 9.24 -1.42 9.96
N PRO A 63 9.94 -0.56 10.72
CA PRO A 63 9.41 0.71 11.17
C PRO A 63 8.93 1.58 10.02
N SER A 64 7.91 2.40 10.29
CA SER A 64 7.49 3.43 9.35
C SER A 64 8.61 4.45 9.14
N LEU A 65 8.58 5.16 8.02
CA LEU A 65 9.50 6.26 7.77
C LEU A 65 9.34 7.42 8.75
N GLU A 66 8.16 7.61 9.35
CA GLU A 66 8.02 8.60 10.42
C GLU A 66 8.85 8.21 11.64
N LEU A 67 8.87 6.92 12.02
CA LEU A 67 9.73 6.46 13.11
C LEU A 67 11.21 6.56 12.76
N VAL A 68 11.60 6.13 11.56
CA VAL A 68 12.99 6.19 11.11
C VAL A 68 13.49 7.64 11.10
N ALA A 69 12.69 8.58 10.58
CA ALA A 69 13.05 9.98 10.58
C ALA A 69 13.12 10.58 12.00
N GLY A 70 12.22 10.20 12.90
CA GLY A 70 12.29 10.61 14.31
C GLY A 70 13.55 10.10 15.02
N ILE A 71 13.96 8.86 14.73
CA ILE A 71 15.23 8.30 15.24
C ILE A 71 16.43 9.10 14.69
N GLN A 72 16.45 9.39 13.38
CA GLN A 72 17.51 10.20 12.76
C GLN A 72 17.59 11.63 13.32
N ARG A 73 16.47 12.21 13.74
CA ARG A 73 16.40 13.52 14.40
C ARG A 73 16.72 13.46 15.91
N GLY A 74 16.94 12.29 16.49
CA GLY A 74 17.19 12.12 17.93
C GLY A 74 15.94 12.28 18.80
N GLU A 75 14.75 12.27 18.21
CA GLU A 75 13.47 12.36 18.94
C GLU A 75 13.12 11.04 19.63
N MET A 76 13.72 9.93 19.19
CA MET A 76 13.49 8.59 19.72
C MET A 76 14.78 7.76 19.64
N SER A 77 14.88 6.77 20.53
CA SER A 77 15.91 5.73 20.48
C SER A 77 15.36 4.44 19.91
N SER A 78 16.17 3.69 19.17
CA SER A 78 15.84 2.33 18.73
C SER A 78 16.63 1.28 19.52
N VAL A 79 16.00 0.13 19.74
CA VAL A 79 16.65 -1.07 20.27
C VAL A 79 16.34 -2.21 19.31
N THR A 80 17.36 -2.76 18.67
CA THR A 80 17.22 -3.92 17.80
C THR A 80 17.40 -5.19 18.61
N LEU A 81 16.37 -6.03 18.64
CA LEU A 81 16.48 -7.35 19.25
C LEU A 81 17.23 -8.29 18.31
N PRO A 82 18.08 -9.21 18.82
CA PRO A 82 18.74 -10.20 18.00
C PRO A 82 17.74 -10.99 17.16
N GLU A 83 17.95 -11.03 15.85
CA GLU A 83 17.06 -11.75 14.95
C GLU A 83 17.25 -13.27 15.11
N ARG A 84 16.15 -14.03 15.05
CA ARG A 84 16.24 -15.49 14.90
C ARG A 84 16.90 -15.82 13.56
N ALA A 85 17.23 -17.09 13.33
CA ALA A 85 17.71 -17.56 12.02
C ALA A 85 16.77 -17.05 10.90
N ARG A 86 17.33 -16.19 10.04
CA ARG A 86 16.64 -15.55 8.93
C ARG A 86 16.54 -16.53 7.77
N PRO A 87 15.37 -16.67 7.12
CA PRO A 87 15.25 -17.52 5.94
C PRO A 87 16.10 -16.96 4.80
N LEU A 88 16.54 -17.83 3.89
CA LEU A 88 17.18 -17.42 2.65
C LEU A 88 16.16 -16.64 1.80
N VAL A 89 16.42 -15.36 1.55
CA VAL A 89 15.59 -14.55 0.65
C VAL A 89 16.25 -14.51 -0.72
N VAL A 90 15.50 -14.91 -1.76
CA VAL A 90 15.95 -14.92 -3.15
C VAL A 90 15.01 -14.09 -4.00
N VAL A 91 15.58 -13.20 -4.81
CA VAL A 91 14.84 -12.41 -5.80
C VAL A 91 14.97 -13.10 -7.16
N SER A 92 13.83 -13.31 -7.80
CA SER A 92 13.67 -13.99 -9.09
C SER A 92 13.22 -12.96 -10.12
N ASP A 93 14.06 -12.76 -11.14
CA ASP A 93 13.75 -11.85 -12.24
C ASP A 93 12.80 -12.57 -13.22
N VAL A 94 11.54 -12.13 -13.27
CA VAL A 94 10.52 -12.77 -14.13
C VAL A 94 10.84 -12.65 -15.62
N ARG A 95 11.71 -11.71 -15.99
CA ARG A 95 12.12 -11.49 -17.39
C ARG A 95 13.15 -12.52 -17.84
N ALA A 96 13.98 -12.99 -16.91
CA ALA A 96 15.02 -13.98 -17.16
C ALA A 96 14.56 -15.42 -16.89
N GLU A 97 13.46 -15.60 -16.14
CA GLU A 97 12.99 -16.92 -15.72
C GLU A 97 11.71 -17.34 -16.46
N ALA A 98 11.87 -18.17 -17.49
CA ALA A 98 10.74 -18.85 -18.11
C ALA A 98 10.23 -20.02 -17.23
N GLY A 99 9.04 -19.85 -16.65
CA GLY A 99 8.33 -20.88 -15.91
C GLY A 99 7.31 -21.66 -16.73
N PRO A 100 6.78 -22.79 -16.22
CA PRO A 100 5.71 -23.53 -16.91
C PRO A 100 4.41 -22.73 -16.99
N LEU A 101 3.54 -23.10 -17.94
CA LEU A 101 2.20 -22.51 -18.14
C LEU A 101 2.18 -20.97 -18.22
N GLY A 102 3.14 -20.39 -18.95
CA GLY A 102 3.17 -18.94 -19.20
C GLY A 102 3.83 -18.11 -18.09
N GLY A 103 4.66 -18.73 -17.24
CA GLY A 103 5.61 -18.01 -16.39
C GLY A 103 5.05 -17.37 -15.13
N LEU A 104 3.82 -17.70 -14.72
CA LEU A 104 3.25 -17.19 -13.46
C LEU A 104 4.12 -17.58 -12.25
N PHE A 105 4.56 -18.83 -12.20
CA PHE A 105 5.65 -19.27 -11.34
C PHE A 105 6.88 -19.41 -12.21
N GLY A 106 7.79 -18.44 -12.11
CA GLY A 106 9.14 -18.50 -12.63
C GLY A 106 9.83 -19.80 -12.20
N ARG A 107 10.83 -20.20 -12.98
CA ARG A 107 11.47 -21.52 -12.86
C ARG A 107 11.92 -21.81 -11.44
N ARG A 108 12.52 -20.83 -10.75
CA ARG A 108 13.01 -21.00 -9.38
C ARG A 108 11.89 -21.25 -8.37
N LEU A 109 10.84 -20.44 -8.41
CA LEU A 109 9.69 -20.62 -7.52
C LEU A 109 8.99 -21.95 -7.81
N PHE A 110 8.82 -22.31 -9.07
CA PHE A 110 8.25 -23.60 -9.45
C PHE A 110 9.03 -24.78 -8.87
N GLN A 111 10.36 -24.78 -9.00
CA GLN A 111 11.23 -25.84 -8.48
C GLN A 111 11.16 -25.95 -6.96
N ALA A 112 11.19 -24.82 -6.25
CA ALA A 112 11.06 -24.79 -4.79
C ALA A 112 9.72 -25.35 -4.30
N LEU A 113 8.62 -24.98 -4.98
CA LEU A 113 7.30 -25.52 -4.70
C LEU A 113 7.21 -27.01 -5.01
N ALA A 114 7.75 -27.47 -6.14
CA ALA A 114 7.76 -28.89 -6.52
C ALA A 114 8.52 -29.77 -5.51
N GLN A 115 9.59 -29.24 -4.91
CA GLN A 115 10.36 -29.92 -3.86
C GLN A 115 9.64 -29.90 -2.50
N THR A 116 8.93 -28.82 -2.19
CA THR A 116 8.30 -28.62 -0.88
C THR A 116 6.96 -29.34 -0.74
N LEU A 117 6.11 -29.26 -1.75
CA LEU A 117 4.72 -29.73 -1.66
C LEU A 117 4.51 -31.24 -1.42
N PRO A 118 5.42 -32.17 -1.80
CA PRO A 118 5.24 -33.59 -1.50
C PRO A 118 5.19 -33.94 -0.01
N ARG A 119 5.84 -33.15 0.86
CA ARG A 119 5.98 -33.46 2.31
C ARG A 119 5.85 -32.25 3.23
N GLY A 120 5.61 -31.07 2.66
CA GLY A 120 5.71 -29.81 3.37
C GLY A 120 4.56 -28.86 3.09
N ARG A 121 4.75 -27.63 3.58
CA ARG A 121 3.83 -26.53 3.44
C ARG A 121 4.52 -25.42 2.66
N ALA A 122 3.80 -24.79 1.74
CA ALA A 122 4.22 -23.59 1.06
C ALA A 122 3.15 -22.51 1.12
N ILE A 123 3.57 -21.25 1.14
CA ILE A 123 2.68 -20.09 1.11
C ILE A 123 2.99 -19.26 -0.13
N ILE A 124 1.97 -18.76 -0.82
CA ILE A 124 2.11 -17.81 -1.92
C ILE A 124 1.32 -16.55 -1.58
N PHE A 125 2.06 -15.46 -1.44
CA PHE A 125 1.49 -14.12 -1.34
C PHE A 125 1.21 -13.57 -2.73
N VAL A 126 -0.01 -13.07 -2.91
CA VAL A 126 -0.44 -12.34 -4.09
C VAL A 126 -1.07 -11.03 -3.61
N PRO A 127 -0.60 -9.87 -4.06
CA PRO A 127 -1.29 -8.61 -3.82
C PRO A 127 -2.76 -8.68 -4.27
N HIS A 128 -3.65 -7.98 -3.56
CA HIS A 128 -5.08 -8.01 -3.86
C HIS A 128 -5.38 -7.44 -5.26
N ARG A 129 -6.48 -7.90 -5.88
CA ARG A 129 -7.01 -7.31 -7.12
C ARG A 129 -7.48 -5.87 -6.87
N GLY A 130 -7.42 -5.01 -7.88
CA GLY A 130 -7.96 -3.64 -7.80
C GLY A 130 -6.94 -2.55 -7.49
N TYR A 131 -5.65 -2.89 -7.42
CA TYR A 131 -4.61 -1.88 -7.61
C TYR A 131 -4.72 -1.34 -9.04
N ALA A 132 -4.80 -0.01 -9.15
CA ALA A 132 -5.04 0.72 -10.39
C ALA A 132 -4.26 0.12 -11.57
N ASP A 133 -4.92 -0.10 -12.71
CA ASP A 133 -4.25 -0.62 -13.90
C ASP A 133 -3.05 0.28 -14.22
N PHE A 134 -1.85 -0.27 -14.25
CA PHE A 134 -0.64 0.46 -14.62
C PHE A 134 0.05 -0.26 -15.76
N LEU A 135 0.80 0.51 -16.55
CA LEU A 135 1.60 -0.04 -17.63
C LEU A 135 2.99 -0.44 -17.13
N LEU A 136 3.37 -1.69 -17.38
CA LEU A 136 4.68 -2.23 -17.07
C LEU A 136 5.37 -2.64 -18.36
N CYS A 137 6.65 -2.28 -18.51
CA CYS A 137 7.48 -2.80 -19.58
C CYS A 137 7.98 -4.20 -19.20
N HIS A 138 7.55 -5.23 -19.93
CA HIS A 138 7.98 -6.61 -19.67
C HIS A 138 9.45 -6.88 -20.06
N GLU A 139 10.12 -5.95 -20.72
CA GLU A 139 11.53 -6.07 -21.12
C GLU A 139 12.48 -5.45 -20.09
N CYS A 140 12.19 -4.23 -19.60
CA CYS A 140 13.07 -3.53 -18.65
C CYS A 140 12.48 -3.35 -17.25
N GLY A 141 11.20 -3.65 -17.04
CA GLY A 141 10.49 -3.47 -15.76
C GLY A 141 10.11 -2.03 -15.43
N SER A 142 10.32 -1.09 -16.35
CA SER A 142 9.96 0.32 -16.13
C SER A 142 8.43 0.52 -16.13
N VAL A 143 8.00 1.56 -15.41
CA VAL A 143 6.61 2.02 -15.34
C VAL A 143 6.60 3.54 -15.56
N PRO A 144 5.67 4.09 -16.36
CA PRO A 144 5.50 5.54 -16.50
C PRO A 144 5.21 6.22 -15.15
N ARG A 145 5.92 7.31 -14.85
CA ARG A 145 5.80 8.06 -13.60
C ARG A 145 5.44 9.51 -13.86
N CYS A 146 4.65 10.09 -12.97
CA CYS A 146 4.29 11.50 -13.03
C CYS A 146 5.52 12.37 -12.75
N PRO A 147 5.90 13.31 -13.65
CA PRO A 147 7.05 14.18 -13.44
C PRO A 147 6.85 15.16 -12.27
N ARG A 148 5.59 15.45 -11.89
CA ARG A 148 5.26 16.35 -10.78
C ARG A 148 5.20 15.67 -9.43
N CYS A 149 4.73 14.42 -9.38
CA CYS A 149 4.40 13.73 -8.13
C CYS A 149 5.33 12.56 -7.80
N GLY A 150 6.12 12.06 -8.75
CA GLY A 150 7.01 10.90 -8.59
C GLY A 150 6.29 9.53 -8.54
N VAL A 151 4.97 9.52 -8.39
CA VAL A 151 4.15 8.29 -8.35
C VAL A 151 3.93 7.70 -9.74
N ALA A 152 3.61 6.40 -9.79
CA ALA A 152 3.23 5.73 -11.02
C ALA A 152 1.93 6.32 -11.61
N LEU A 153 1.85 6.39 -12.93
CA LEU A 153 0.64 6.79 -13.64
C LEU A 153 -0.33 5.62 -13.77
N THR A 154 -1.61 5.91 -13.63
CA THR A 154 -2.69 4.95 -13.86
C THR A 154 -3.09 4.93 -15.32
N TYR A 155 -3.18 3.74 -15.88
CA TYR A 155 -3.67 3.45 -17.22
C TYR A 155 -5.19 3.43 -17.23
N HIS A 156 -5.79 4.32 -18.01
CA HIS A 156 -7.22 4.38 -18.25
C HIS A 156 -7.49 3.97 -19.69
N ARG A 157 -8.35 2.96 -19.86
CA ARG A 157 -8.96 2.66 -21.16
C ARG A 157 -10.38 3.20 -21.15
N GLU A 158 -10.69 4.09 -22.08
CA GLU A 158 -12.06 4.47 -22.34
C GLU A 158 -12.83 3.21 -22.81
N SER A 159 -13.59 2.63 -21.90
CA SER A 159 -14.50 1.53 -22.21
C SER A 159 -15.82 2.16 -22.63
N ALA A 160 -16.42 1.68 -23.72
CA ALA A 160 -17.68 2.16 -24.29
C ALA A 160 -18.94 1.95 -23.40
N ALA A 161 -18.80 2.01 -22.08
CA ALA A 161 -19.87 1.85 -21.11
C ALA A 161 -19.72 2.89 -19.99
N GLY A 162 -20.41 4.03 -20.10
CA GLY A 162 -20.50 4.95 -18.96
C GLY A 162 -20.90 6.41 -19.18
N SER A 163 -21.25 6.84 -20.39
CA SER A 163 -22.00 8.08 -20.58
C SER A 163 -22.78 7.99 -21.89
N GLY A 164 -24.10 7.90 -21.80
CA GLY A 164 -24.97 8.10 -22.96
C GLY A 164 -24.65 9.44 -23.61
N ASP A 165 -24.74 9.46 -24.95
CA ASP A 165 -24.63 10.64 -25.81
C ASP A 165 -23.24 11.12 -26.24
N ARG A 166 -22.37 10.21 -26.70
CA ARG A 166 -21.37 10.56 -27.72
C ARG A 166 -21.35 9.54 -28.89
N PRO A 167 -21.18 10.01 -30.15
CA PRO A 167 -21.17 9.14 -31.31
C PRO A 167 -20.00 8.15 -31.25
N GLN A 168 -20.27 6.91 -31.66
CA GLN A 168 -19.27 5.85 -31.81
C GLN A 168 -18.34 6.17 -32.99
N THR A 169 -17.18 6.77 -32.69
CA THR A 169 -16.00 6.72 -33.57
C THR A 169 -15.01 5.69 -33.01
N SER A 170 -14.43 4.89 -33.90
CA SER A 170 -13.76 3.60 -33.65
C SER A 170 -12.40 3.63 -32.94
N ASP A 171 -12.06 4.68 -32.20
CA ASP A 171 -10.77 4.79 -31.51
C ASP A 171 -10.98 4.89 -30.00
N ALA A 172 -10.89 3.77 -29.29
CA ALA A 172 -10.86 3.77 -27.84
C ALA A 172 -9.57 4.48 -27.37
N HIS A 173 -9.70 5.75 -26.96
CA HIS A 173 -8.56 6.51 -26.46
C HIS A 173 -8.12 5.94 -25.10
N ALA A 174 -6.87 5.47 -25.05
CA ALA A 174 -6.23 5.07 -23.81
C ALA A 174 -5.30 6.20 -23.35
N GLU A 175 -5.34 6.55 -22.07
CA GLU A 175 -4.53 7.61 -21.49
C GLU A 175 -3.85 7.16 -20.18
N LEU A 176 -2.77 7.84 -19.83
CA LEU A 176 -2.12 7.74 -18.54
C LEU A 176 -2.51 8.94 -17.69
N ARG A 177 -2.87 8.71 -16.43
CA ARG A 177 -3.35 9.75 -15.52
C ARG A 177 -2.72 9.65 -14.14
N CYS A 178 -2.29 10.77 -13.59
CA CYS A 178 -1.91 10.93 -12.20
C CYS A 178 -3.13 11.31 -11.37
N HIS A 179 -3.51 10.47 -10.40
CA HIS A 179 -4.64 10.77 -9.52
C HIS A 179 -4.31 11.77 -8.40
N LEU A 180 -3.04 12.13 -8.20
CA LEU A 180 -2.64 13.08 -7.17
C LEU A 180 -2.70 14.54 -7.67
N CYS A 181 -2.23 14.82 -8.89
CA CYS A 181 -2.19 16.17 -9.45
C CYS A 181 -3.02 16.37 -10.72
N GLY A 182 -3.66 15.32 -11.25
CA GLY A 182 -4.44 15.40 -12.48
C GLY A 182 -3.63 15.42 -13.78
N HIS A 183 -2.30 15.28 -13.74
CA HIS A 183 -1.46 15.18 -14.95
C HIS A 183 -1.93 14.03 -15.84
N THR A 184 -2.09 14.29 -17.13
CA THR A 184 -2.45 13.30 -18.15
C THR A 184 -1.41 13.29 -19.27
N GLU A 185 -1.14 12.11 -19.81
CA GLU A 185 -0.29 11.94 -20.98
C GLU A 185 -0.78 10.78 -21.87
N PRO A 186 -0.52 10.82 -23.18
CA PRO A 186 -0.88 9.71 -24.06
C PRO A 186 -0.10 8.45 -23.71
N VAL A 187 -0.67 7.28 -24.00
CA VAL A 187 0.01 6.00 -23.81
C VAL A 187 1.14 5.88 -24.83
N PRO A 188 2.41 5.71 -24.39
CA PRO A 188 3.52 5.62 -25.32
C PRO A 188 3.49 4.27 -26.05
N THR A 189 3.80 4.29 -27.35
CA THR A 189 3.87 3.09 -28.20
C THR A 189 5.12 2.25 -27.94
N VAL A 190 6.17 2.88 -27.40
CA VAL A 190 7.43 2.24 -27.00
C VAL A 190 7.81 2.67 -25.59
N CYS A 191 8.51 1.81 -24.87
CA CYS A 191 8.99 2.08 -23.53
C CYS A 191 10.02 3.23 -23.54
N PRO A 192 9.79 4.34 -22.83
CA PRO A 192 10.73 5.46 -22.78
C PRO A 192 12.11 5.10 -22.21
N SER A 193 12.17 4.07 -21.36
CA SER A 193 13.43 3.66 -20.70
C SER A 193 14.33 2.75 -21.54
N CYS A 194 13.77 1.94 -22.45
CA CYS A 194 14.56 0.92 -23.17
C CYS A 194 14.20 0.78 -24.65
N GLY A 195 13.22 1.53 -25.16
CA GLY A 195 12.72 1.43 -26.54
C GLY A 195 11.88 0.17 -26.83
N GLY A 196 11.68 -0.71 -25.84
CA GLY A 196 10.93 -1.94 -25.99
C GLY A 196 9.45 -1.74 -26.30
N THR A 197 8.81 -2.72 -26.92
CA THR A 197 7.39 -2.63 -27.34
C THR A 197 6.44 -3.38 -26.41
N GLN A 198 6.97 -4.10 -25.42
CA GLN A 198 6.17 -4.90 -24.49
C GLN A 198 5.65 -4.09 -23.28
N LEU A 199 5.06 -2.93 -23.54
CA LEU A 199 4.40 -2.12 -22.51
C LEU A 199 2.95 -2.58 -22.37
N ARG A 200 2.62 -3.21 -21.23
CA ARG A 200 1.32 -3.88 -21.04
C ARG A 200 0.70 -3.56 -19.69
N PRO A 201 -0.64 -3.53 -19.59
CA PRO A 201 -1.32 -3.54 -18.30
C PRO A 201 -0.89 -4.74 -17.47
N HIS A 202 -0.52 -4.52 -16.21
CA HIS A 202 -0.02 -5.57 -15.34
C HIS A 202 -0.94 -5.83 -14.15
N GLY A 203 -1.24 -7.11 -13.88
CA GLY A 203 -2.02 -7.52 -12.73
C GLY A 203 -2.11 -9.04 -12.59
N VAL A 204 -1.91 -9.55 -11.37
CA VAL A 204 -2.02 -10.97 -11.04
C VAL A 204 -3.00 -11.15 -9.88
N GLY A 205 -4.14 -11.81 -10.12
CA GLY A 205 -5.14 -12.09 -9.10
C GLY A 205 -4.97 -13.46 -8.44
N THR A 206 -5.38 -13.58 -7.17
CA THR A 206 -5.30 -14.83 -6.38
C THR A 206 -5.95 -16.02 -7.08
N GLU A 207 -7.10 -15.83 -7.73
CA GLU A 207 -7.80 -16.86 -8.51
C GLU A 207 -6.97 -17.42 -9.67
N ARG A 208 -6.29 -16.56 -10.42
CA ARG A 208 -5.42 -17.01 -11.52
C ARG A 208 -4.26 -17.82 -10.97
N VAL A 209 -3.69 -17.39 -9.85
CA VAL A 209 -2.63 -18.13 -9.17
C VAL A 209 -3.13 -19.50 -8.69
N GLU A 210 -4.31 -19.56 -8.10
CA GLU A 210 -4.94 -20.80 -7.65
C GLU A 210 -5.19 -21.76 -8.81
N GLN A 211 -5.77 -21.29 -9.91
CA GLN A 211 -6.05 -22.11 -11.10
C GLN A 211 -4.77 -22.71 -11.69
N VAL A 212 -3.69 -21.92 -11.78
CA VAL A 212 -2.39 -22.40 -12.27
C VAL A 212 -1.77 -23.37 -11.27
N ALA A 213 -1.81 -23.08 -9.97
CA ALA A 213 -1.29 -23.96 -8.93
C ALA A 213 -1.96 -25.33 -8.92
N ARG A 214 -3.31 -25.38 -9.01
CA ARG A 214 -4.07 -26.65 -9.08
C ARG A 214 -3.70 -27.47 -10.32
N LYS A 215 -3.35 -26.83 -11.45
CA LYS A 215 -2.91 -27.51 -12.67
C LYS A 215 -1.51 -28.11 -12.53
N LEU A 216 -0.57 -27.37 -11.92
CA LEU A 216 0.83 -27.77 -11.78
C LEU A 216 1.06 -28.77 -10.64
N PHE A 217 0.39 -28.59 -9.50
CA PHE A 217 0.61 -29.36 -8.28
C PHE A 217 -0.62 -30.19 -7.91
N ARG A 218 -1.04 -31.07 -8.82
CA ARG A 218 -2.32 -31.82 -8.72
C ARG A 218 -2.49 -32.66 -7.45
N ALA A 219 -1.39 -33.12 -6.87
CA ALA A 219 -1.40 -33.95 -5.66
C ALA A 219 -1.45 -33.13 -4.36
N ALA A 220 -1.19 -31.81 -4.41
CA ALA A 220 -1.12 -30.97 -3.23
C ALA A 220 -2.47 -30.26 -2.96
N PRO A 221 -2.97 -30.24 -1.71
CA PRO A 221 -4.10 -29.39 -1.34
C PRO A 221 -3.76 -27.92 -1.59
N VAL A 222 -4.69 -27.17 -2.20
CA VAL A 222 -4.58 -25.73 -2.42
C VAL A 222 -5.68 -25.02 -1.63
N HIS A 223 -5.29 -24.06 -0.79
CA HIS A 223 -6.18 -23.26 0.05
C HIS A 223 -6.07 -21.79 -0.34
N ARG A 224 -7.13 -21.01 -0.13
CA ARG A 224 -7.18 -19.56 -0.44
C ARG A 224 -7.53 -18.73 0.79
N LEU A 225 -6.74 -17.71 1.09
CA LEU A 225 -6.97 -16.74 2.17
C LEU A 225 -6.97 -15.30 1.64
N ASP A 226 -8.14 -14.82 1.26
CA ASP A 226 -8.40 -13.45 0.85
C ASP A 226 -9.73 -12.94 1.40
N ALA A 227 -10.03 -11.66 1.17
CA ALA A 227 -11.23 -11.02 1.72
C ALA A 227 -12.54 -11.65 1.21
N GLU A 228 -12.50 -12.29 0.04
CA GLU A 228 -13.66 -12.97 -0.54
C GLU A 228 -13.83 -14.37 0.05
N SER A 229 -12.74 -15.15 0.19
CA SER A 229 -12.81 -16.50 0.76
C SER A 229 -12.96 -16.52 2.29
N ALA A 230 -12.46 -15.50 2.98
CA ALA A 230 -12.42 -15.43 4.44
C ALA A 230 -12.73 -14.01 4.96
N PRO A 231 -13.98 -13.53 4.79
CA PRO A 231 -14.36 -12.16 5.16
C PRO A 231 -14.39 -11.90 6.67
N THR A 232 -14.43 -12.96 7.49
CA THR A 232 -14.50 -12.87 8.96
C THR A 232 -13.25 -13.42 9.62
N GLU A 233 -12.87 -12.91 10.78
CA GLU A 233 -11.74 -13.41 11.56
C GLU A 233 -11.86 -14.91 11.86
N ALA A 234 -13.06 -15.39 12.20
CA ALA A 234 -13.33 -16.81 12.39
C ALA A 234 -13.07 -17.64 11.13
N ALA A 235 -13.39 -17.13 9.93
CA ALA A 235 -13.08 -17.80 8.66
C ALA A 235 -11.58 -17.83 8.39
N GLN A 236 -10.86 -16.75 8.72
CA GLN A 236 -9.40 -16.67 8.57
C GLN A 236 -8.70 -17.70 9.47
N ILE A 237 -9.11 -17.81 10.73
CA ILE A 237 -8.60 -18.81 11.68
C ILE A 237 -8.85 -20.23 11.15
N ARG A 238 -10.07 -20.53 10.64
CA ARG A 238 -10.37 -21.84 10.05
C ARG A 238 -9.50 -22.18 8.86
N ALA A 239 -9.19 -21.20 8.00
CA ALA A 239 -8.31 -21.40 6.86
C ALA A 239 -6.88 -21.76 7.30
N TRP A 240 -6.35 -21.06 8.31
CA TRP A 240 -5.04 -21.38 8.91
C TRP A 240 -5.01 -22.79 9.51
N GLN A 241 -6.02 -23.15 10.32
CA GLN A 241 -6.13 -24.49 10.90
C GLN A 241 -6.24 -25.59 9.84
N GLN A 242 -6.96 -25.34 8.75
CA GLN A 242 -7.05 -26.29 7.66
C GLN A 242 -5.71 -26.46 6.95
N PHE A 243 -4.98 -25.37 6.69
CA PHE A 243 -3.64 -25.40 6.13
C PHE A 243 -2.65 -26.12 7.05
N GLU A 244 -2.74 -25.90 8.36
CA GLU A 244 -1.94 -26.61 9.36
C GLU A 244 -2.16 -28.12 9.27
N ARG A 245 -3.42 -28.56 9.28
CA ARG A 245 -3.78 -29.98 9.27
C ARG A 245 -3.52 -30.69 7.95
N ARG A 246 -3.88 -30.06 6.82
CA ARG A 246 -3.84 -30.70 5.48
C ARG A 246 -2.52 -30.47 4.75
N GLY A 247 -1.73 -29.48 5.16
CA GLY A 247 -0.54 -29.06 4.44
C GLY A 247 -0.84 -28.55 3.02
N GLY A 248 0.17 -28.63 2.15
CA GLY A 248 0.06 -28.20 0.76
C GLY A 248 0.38 -26.71 0.57
N LEU A 249 -0.42 -26.04 -0.26
CA LEU A 249 -0.20 -24.67 -0.70
C LEU A 249 -1.29 -23.73 -0.16
N LEU A 250 -0.91 -22.67 0.55
CA LEU A 250 -1.80 -21.59 0.94
C LEU A 250 -1.53 -20.35 0.08
N ILE A 251 -2.52 -19.92 -0.70
CA ILE A 251 -2.45 -18.72 -1.52
C ILE A 251 -3.25 -17.63 -0.83
N GLY A 252 -2.68 -16.44 -0.62
CA GLY A 252 -3.41 -15.38 0.06
C GLY A 252 -2.88 -13.98 -0.17
N THR A 253 -3.67 -13.01 0.29
CA THR A 253 -3.33 -11.58 0.23
C THR A 253 -2.69 -11.12 1.55
N GLN A 254 -2.80 -9.83 1.87
CA GLN A 254 -2.31 -9.28 3.13
C GLN A 254 -2.93 -9.93 4.38
N LEU A 255 -4.05 -10.65 4.25
CA LEU A 255 -4.61 -11.45 5.35
C LEU A 255 -3.64 -12.51 5.88
N LEU A 256 -2.68 -12.97 5.05
CA LEU A 256 -1.62 -13.88 5.48
C LEU A 256 -0.81 -13.33 6.64
N ILE A 257 -0.55 -12.02 6.64
CA ILE A 257 0.33 -11.38 7.62
C ILE A 257 -0.41 -10.66 8.75
N LYS A 258 -1.73 -10.45 8.63
CA LYS A 258 -2.57 -9.73 9.60
C LYS A 258 -3.32 -10.62 10.61
N GLY A 259 -3.32 -11.94 10.43
CA GLY A 259 -4.15 -12.86 11.21
C GLY A 259 -3.48 -13.45 12.46
N VAL A 260 -4.30 -13.99 13.37
CA VAL A 260 -3.88 -14.79 14.53
C VAL A 260 -3.76 -16.27 14.12
N GLY A 261 -2.83 -17.01 14.72
CA GLY A 261 -2.65 -18.44 14.47
C GLY A 261 -1.91 -18.77 13.17
N GLN A 262 -1.03 -17.88 12.73
CA GLN A 262 -0.21 -18.07 11.54
C GLN A 262 0.72 -19.27 11.69
N VAL A 263 0.77 -20.08 10.63
CA VAL A 263 1.63 -21.27 10.55
C VAL A 263 2.77 -20.98 9.58
N ARG A 264 4.00 -21.32 9.98
CA ARG A 264 5.17 -21.18 9.11
C ARG A 264 5.17 -22.26 8.02
N ALA A 265 5.86 -21.96 6.92
CA ALA A 265 5.97 -22.82 5.76
C ALA A 265 7.44 -22.94 5.34
N ALA A 266 7.82 -24.08 4.77
CA ALA A 266 9.20 -24.31 4.33
C ALA A 266 9.62 -23.29 3.27
N THR A 267 8.73 -23.04 2.30
CA THR A 267 8.92 -22.10 1.19
C THR A 267 7.78 -21.07 1.19
N VAL A 268 8.15 -19.79 1.08
CA VAL A 268 7.19 -18.70 0.85
C VAL A 268 7.51 -18.04 -0.49
N GLY A 269 6.52 -17.92 -1.38
CA GLY A 269 6.64 -17.18 -2.62
C GLY A 269 5.86 -15.87 -2.59
N ALA A 270 6.38 -14.82 -3.22
CA ALA A 270 5.65 -13.58 -3.46
C ALA A 270 5.60 -13.32 -4.97
N VAL A 271 4.38 -13.22 -5.52
CA VAL A 271 4.15 -13.06 -6.97
C VAL A 271 3.32 -11.82 -7.25
N GLY A 272 3.62 -11.11 -8.33
CA GLY A 272 2.91 -9.89 -8.71
C GLY A 272 3.15 -8.70 -7.76
N VAL A 273 4.26 -8.70 -7.02
CA VAL A 273 4.59 -7.65 -6.04
C VAL A 273 4.80 -6.28 -6.68
N ASP A 274 5.12 -6.24 -7.97
CA ASP A 274 5.24 -5.00 -8.76
C ASP A 274 3.95 -4.17 -8.72
N ALA A 275 2.79 -4.83 -8.57
CA ALA A 275 1.51 -4.13 -8.42
C ALA A 275 1.44 -3.25 -7.16
N VAL A 276 2.10 -3.66 -6.07
CA VAL A 276 2.20 -2.85 -4.84
C VAL A 276 3.26 -1.78 -5.00
N LEU A 277 4.36 -2.10 -5.69
CA LEU A 277 5.46 -1.16 -5.91
C LEU A 277 5.05 0.05 -6.75
N HIS A 278 4.09 -0.15 -7.66
CA HIS A 278 3.64 0.84 -8.62
C HIS A 278 2.22 1.36 -8.35
N LEU A 279 1.80 1.33 -7.09
CA LEU A 279 0.60 2.07 -6.70
C LEU A 279 0.78 3.56 -6.93
N PRO A 280 -0.29 4.30 -7.30
CA PRO A 280 -0.27 5.75 -7.38
C PRO A 280 -0.30 6.38 -5.96
N ASP A 281 0.57 5.89 -5.07
CA ASP A 281 0.72 6.27 -3.68
C ASP A 281 2.22 6.41 -3.35
N PHE A 282 2.59 7.52 -2.72
CA PHE A 282 3.99 7.80 -2.36
C PHE A 282 4.55 6.84 -1.29
N ARG A 283 3.70 6.06 -0.62
CA ARG A 283 4.06 5.04 0.38
C ARG A 283 4.19 3.63 -0.22
N ALA A 284 4.02 3.47 -1.53
CA ALA A 284 4.02 2.17 -2.20
C ALA A 284 5.21 1.27 -1.85
N ALA A 285 6.44 1.80 -1.97
CA ALA A 285 7.66 1.05 -1.68
C ALA A 285 7.82 0.72 -0.19
N GLU A 286 7.52 1.67 0.71
CA GLU A 286 7.45 1.46 2.16
C GLU A 286 6.50 0.32 2.53
N ARG A 287 5.26 0.36 2.01
CA ARG A 287 4.26 -0.68 2.26
C ARG A 287 4.73 -2.04 1.75
N LEU A 288 5.31 -2.10 0.55
CA LEU A 288 5.81 -3.37 0.02
C LEU A 288 6.93 -3.93 0.89
N HIS A 289 7.89 -3.09 1.32
CA HIS A 289 8.95 -3.50 2.23
C HIS A 289 8.37 -4.08 3.53
N GLN A 290 7.46 -3.37 4.19
CA GLN A 290 6.79 -3.82 5.42
C GLN A 290 6.06 -5.15 5.24
N VAL A 291 5.30 -5.29 4.15
CA VAL A 291 4.59 -6.54 3.82
C VAL A 291 5.57 -7.69 3.64
N LEU A 292 6.66 -7.50 2.89
CA LEU A 292 7.63 -8.54 2.60
C LEU A 292 8.48 -8.92 3.82
N VAL A 293 8.83 -7.97 4.70
CA VAL A 293 9.50 -8.28 5.97
C VAL A 293 8.59 -9.13 6.86
N ARG A 294 7.30 -8.81 6.96
CA ARG A 294 6.34 -9.64 7.72
C ARG A 294 6.16 -11.02 7.07
N LEU A 295 6.09 -11.06 5.75
CA LEU A 295 5.93 -12.30 4.99
C LEU A 295 7.14 -13.23 5.13
N SER A 296 8.36 -12.68 5.18
CA SER A 296 9.58 -13.49 5.36
C SER A 296 9.58 -14.24 6.68
N ARG A 297 8.96 -13.70 7.74
CA ARG A 297 8.81 -14.39 9.03
C ARG A 297 7.96 -15.65 8.97
N LEU A 298 7.12 -15.80 7.94
CA LEU A 298 6.36 -17.02 7.68
C LEU A 298 7.21 -18.12 7.02
N ALA A 299 8.38 -17.79 6.47
CA ALA A 299 9.28 -18.77 5.88
C ALA A 299 10.15 -19.44 6.96
N GLU A 300 10.29 -20.76 6.87
CA GLU A 300 11.21 -21.54 7.70
C GLU A 300 12.58 -21.66 7.04
N LYS A 301 12.63 -21.87 5.72
CA LYS A 301 13.88 -22.10 4.97
C LYS A 301 14.15 -20.98 3.98
N GLU A 302 13.19 -20.72 3.09
CA GLU A 302 13.41 -19.77 2.01
C GLU A 302 12.16 -18.95 1.64
N MET A 303 12.42 -17.75 1.13
CA MET A 303 11.43 -16.89 0.52
C MET A 303 11.88 -16.50 -0.88
N ILE A 304 11.01 -16.69 -1.88
CA ILE A 304 11.29 -16.36 -3.29
C ILE A 304 10.36 -15.22 -3.73
N ILE A 305 10.93 -14.12 -4.18
CA ILE A 305 10.18 -12.93 -4.61
C ILE A 305 10.33 -12.78 -6.12
N GLN A 306 9.24 -12.82 -6.87
CA GLN A 306 9.25 -12.61 -8.32
C GLN A 306 8.91 -11.15 -8.65
N THR A 307 9.78 -10.48 -9.38
CA THR A 307 9.63 -9.07 -9.76
C THR A 307 10.28 -8.78 -11.10
N PHE A 308 9.77 -7.77 -11.81
CA PHE A 308 10.38 -7.26 -13.03
C PHE A 308 11.56 -6.31 -12.75
N VAL A 309 11.74 -5.87 -11.51
CA VAL A 309 12.74 -4.89 -11.09
C VAL A 309 13.57 -5.44 -9.92
N PRO A 310 14.35 -6.52 -10.12
CA PRO A 310 15.07 -7.19 -9.04
C PRO A 310 16.10 -6.30 -8.32
N SER A 311 16.57 -5.23 -8.97
CA SER A 311 17.51 -4.26 -8.40
C SER A 311 16.86 -3.20 -7.52
N HIS A 312 15.53 -3.18 -7.37
CA HIS A 312 14.84 -2.16 -6.58
C HIS A 312 15.30 -2.19 -5.09
N PRO A 313 15.50 -1.03 -4.43
CA PRO A 313 15.98 -0.95 -3.04
C PRO A 313 15.20 -1.78 -2.02
N VAL A 314 13.89 -1.95 -2.23
CA VAL A 314 13.04 -2.81 -1.39
C VAL A 314 13.55 -4.25 -1.35
N PHE A 315 13.89 -4.81 -2.52
CA PHE A 315 14.32 -6.21 -2.62
C PHE A 315 15.76 -6.39 -2.17
N THR A 316 16.63 -5.44 -2.46
CA THR A 316 18.03 -5.51 -2.00
C THR A 316 18.12 -5.43 -0.47
N ALA A 317 17.30 -4.60 0.18
CA ALA A 317 17.18 -4.55 1.64
C ALA A 317 16.69 -5.89 2.22
N LEU A 318 15.73 -6.55 1.56
CA LEU A 318 15.27 -7.87 1.96
C LEU A 318 16.29 -8.97 1.71
N VAL A 319 17.17 -8.87 0.72
CA VAL A 319 18.22 -9.88 0.54
C VAL A 319 19.32 -9.69 1.59
N SER A 320 19.79 -8.45 1.78
CA SER A 320 20.88 -8.15 2.72
C SER A 320 20.48 -8.27 4.20
N GLY A 321 19.21 -8.06 4.53
CA GLY A 321 18.77 -7.88 5.92
C GLY A 321 19.08 -6.50 6.49
N ASP A 322 19.58 -5.58 5.66
CA ASP A 322 19.88 -4.20 6.02
C ASP A 322 19.01 -3.24 5.20
N ALA A 323 18.05 -2.61 5.89
CA ALA A 323 17.12 -1.65 5.30
C ALA A 323 17.62 -0.19 5.36
N THR A 324 18.83 0.07 5.87
CA THR A 324 19.38 1.43 6.04
C THR A 324 19.36 2.21 4.73
N ARG A 325 19.92 1.62 3.67
CA ARG A 325 19.97 2.25 2.34
C ARG A 325 18.59 2.46 1.74
N PHE A 326 17.67 1.51 1.96
CA PHE A 326 16.28 1.63 1.53
C PHE A 326 15.63 2.86 2.18
N TYR A 327 15.69 2.97 3.51
CA TYR A 327 15.10 4.09 4.22
C TYR A 327 15.73 5.43 3.87
N GLN A 328 17.05 5.51 3.72
CA GLN A 328 17.74 6.73 3.27
C GLN A 328 17.26 7.17 1.88
N THR A 329 17.14 6.23 0.94
CA THR A 329 16.69 6.51 -0.43
C THR A 329 15.23 6.99 -0.43
N GLU A 330 14.36 6.33 0.33
CA GLU A 330 12.95 6.73 0.44
C GLU A 330 12.78 8.08 1.12
N LEU A 331 13.50 8.36 2.21
CA LEU A 331 13.43 9.67 2.89
C LEU A 331 13.89 10.80 1.98
N ALA A 332 14.98 10.60 1.23
CA ALA A 332 15.46 11.59 0.26
C ALA A 332 14.43 11.83 -0.85
N ALA A 333 13.81 10.78 -1.39
CA ALA A 333 12.75 10.91 -2.39
C ALA A 333 11.53 11.64 -1.83
N ARG A 334 11.11 11.35 -0.60
CA ARG A 334 9.98 12.04 0.04
C ARG A 334 10.26 13.50 0.31
N ASP A 335 11.49 13.84 0.68
CA ASP A 335 11.89 15.23 0.83
C ASP A 335 11.85 15.98 -0.50
N GLN A 336 12.43 15.39 -1.55
CA GLN A 336 12.44 15.94 -2.90
C GLN A 336 11.02 16.25 -3.42
N PHE A 337 10.06 15.35 -3.20
CA PHE A 337 8.67 15.52 -3.65
C PHE A 337 7.74 16.14 -2.60
N GLY A 338 8.25 16.53 -1.44
CA GLY A 338 7.47 17.19 -0.39
C GLY A 338 6.39 16.32 0.26
N TYR A 339 6.71 15.07 0.59
CA TYR A 339 5.82 14.11 1.26
C TYR A 339 6.21 13.85 2.73
N PRO A 340 5.29 13.35 3.57
CA PRO A 340 5.61 12.93 4.93
C PRO A 340 6.70 11.85 4.97
N PRO A 341 7.69 11.91 5.88
CA PRO A 341 7.66 12.70 7.11
C PRO A 341 8.25 14.11 7.01
N SER A 342 8.88 14.52 5.90
CA SER A 342 9.55 15.83 5.84
C SER A 342 8.56 16.99 5.75
N ARG A 343 7.44 16.80 5.05
CA ARG A 343 6.37 17.78 4.92
C ARG A 343 5.01 17.17 5.28
N PRO A 344 4.23 17.80 6.17
CA PRO A 344 2.87 17.36 6.46
C PRO A 344 1.99 17.37 5.21
N LEU A 345 0.99 16.49 5.18
CA LEU A 345 0.07 16.34 4.06
C LEU A 345 -1.36 16.32 4.57
N ILE A 346 -2.25 17.10 3.95
CA ILE A 346 -3.68 17.08 4.23
C ILE A 346 -4.41 16.71 2.95
N ASN A 347 -5.25 15.67 3.01
CA ASN A 347 -6.12 15.29 1.91
C ASN A 347 -7.55 15.77 2.17
N LEU A 348 -8.03 16.67 1.32
CA LEU A 348 -9.39 17.18 1.32
C LEU A 348 -10.19 16.40 0.29
N ILE A 349 -11.13 15.58 0.75
CA ILE A 349 -11.94 14.70 -0.10
C ILE A 349 -13.35 15.28 -0.20
N LEU A 350 -13.76 15.66 -1.41
CA LEU A 350 -15.10 16.15 -1.70
C LEU A 350 -15.91 15.02 -2.35
N THR A 351 -17.17 14.86 -1.94
CA THR A 351 -18.06 13.84 -2.51
C THR A 351 -19.47 14.36 -2.79
N ALA A 352 -20.05 13.98 -3.93
CA ALA A 352 -21.44 14.29 -4.29
C ALA A 352 -22.04 13.18 -5.16
N ASP A 353 -23.37 13.19 -5.33
CA ASP A 353 -24.08 12.22 -6.17
C ASP A 353 -23.88 12.51 -7.67
N ARG A 354 -23.55 13.76 -8.03
CA ARG A 354 -23.23 14.18 -9.40
C ARG A 354 -21.78 14.62 -9.53
N ASP A 355 -21.11 14.19 -10.60
CA ASP A 355 -19.69 14.48 -10.85
C ASP A 355 -19.42 15.97 -11.10
N ASP A 356 -20.26 16.62 -11.90
CA ASP A 356 -20.16 18.05 -12.19
C ASP A 356 -20.23 18.90 -10.91
N ALA A 357 -21.18 18.61 -10.02
CA ALA A 357 -21.36 19.34 -8.77
C ALA A 357 -20.13 19.23 -7.84
N VAL A 358 -19.52 18.05 -7.73
CA VAL A 358 -18.32 17.86 -6.89
C VAL A 358 -17.09 18.48 -7.55
N ARG A 359 -16.95 18.38 -8.88
CA ARG A 359 -15.84 18.98 -9.63
C ARG A 359 -15.82 20.50 -9.46
N GLU A 360 -16.95 21.18 -9.71
CA GLU A 360 -17.06 22.64 -9.57
C GLU A 360 -16.81 23.11 -8.12
N ALA A 361 -17.21 22.31 -7.13
CA ALA A 361 -16.90 22.60 -5.73
C ALA A 361 -15.41 22.42 -5.40
N ALA A 362 -14.78 21.37 -5.95
CA ALA A 362 -13.36 21.09 -5.75
C ALA A 362 -12.47 22.16 -6.43
N MET A 363 -12.82 22.60 -7.64
CA MET A 363 -12.11 23.69 -8.34
C MET A 363 -12.12 24.99 -7.53
N ARG A 364 -13.30 25.45 -7.10
CA ARG A 364 -13.40 26.66 -6.27
C ARG A 364 -12.64 26.57 -4.96
N LEU A 365 -12.67 25.40 -4.31
CA LEU A 365 -11.91 25.21 -3.07
C LEU A 365 -10.40 25.21 -3.33
N ALA A 366 -9.93 24.57 -4.41
CA ALA A 366 -8.51 24.56 -4.76
C ALA A 366 -7.97 25.96 -5.04
N ASP A 367 -8.72 26.82 -5.73
CA ASP A 367 -8.34 28.21 -5.99
C ASP A 367 -8.16 29.00 -4.70
N ALA A 368 -9.06 28.83 -3.72
CA ALA A 368 -8.93 29.47 -2.41
C ALA A 368 -7.74 28.95 -1.59
N LEU A 369 -7.35 27.68 -1.81
CA LEU A 369 -6.23 27.04 -1.13
C LEU A 369 -4.87 27.37 -1.75
N ALA A 370 -4.82 27.98 -2.94
CA ALA A 370 -3.56 28.30 -3.63
C ALA A 370 -2.59 29.15 -2.79
N SER A 371 -3.09 29.88 -1.79
CA SER A 371 -2.30 30.71 -0.86
C SER A 371 -1.72 29.94 0.35
N PHE A 372 -2.13 28.68 0.56
CA PHE A 372 -1.81 27.91 1.77
C PHE A 372 -0.59 26.99 1.63
N GLY A 373 0.00 26.89 0.44
CA GLY A 373 1.19 26.06 0.18
C GLY A 373 1.15 25.38 -1.18
N GLU A 374 1.88 24.28 -1.32
CA GLU A 374 1.82 23.45 -2.53
C GLU A 374 0.51 22.65 -2.53
N VAL A 375 -0.39 23.01 -3.44
CA VAL A 375 -1.68 22.33 -3.65
C VAL A 375 -1.57 21.43 -4.87
N LEU A 376 -1.90 20.14 -4.71
CA LEU A 376 -2.07 19.21 -5.84
C LEU A 376 -3.55 18.90 -6.05
N GLY A 377 -3.93 18.75 -7.32
CA GLY A 377 -5.32 18.64 -7.72
C GLY A 377 -5.93 20.02 -7.99
N PRO A 378 -7.26 20.14 -8.03
CA PRO A 378 -8.23 19.09 -7.72
C PRO A 378 -8.19 17.98 -8.77
N SER A 379 -8.28 16.73 -8.34
CA SER A 379 -8.31 15.57 -9.24
C SER A 379 -9.36 14.56 -8.81
N PRO A 380 -9.90 13.74 -9.74
CA PRO A 380 -10.68 12.58 -9.35
C PRO A 380 -9.84 11.68 -8.43
N ALA A 381 -10.40 11.28 -7.29
CA ALA A 381 -9.74 10.33 -6.40
C ALA A 381 -9.48 9.00 -7.15
N PRO A 382 -8.45 8.21 -6.78
CA PRO A 382 -8.12 6.96 -7.49
C PRO A 382 -9.34 6.04 -7.65
N ILE A 383 -10.12 5.87 -6.58
CA ILE A 383 -11.48 5.33 -6.68
C ILE A 383 -12.46 6.49 -6.89
N ALA A 384 -12.75 6.80 -8.15
CA ALA A 384 -13.55 7.95 -8.56
C ALA A 384 -15.02 7.90 -8.08
N ARG A 385 -15.58 6.70 -7.86
CA ARG A 385 -16.95 6.52 -7.35
C ARG A 385 -17.00 5.45 -6.27
N ARG A 386 -17.57 5.78 -5.10
CA ARG A 386 -17.72 4.84 -3.98
C ARG A 386 -19.11 5.00 -3.37
N ARG A 387 -19.84 3.87 -3.22
CA ARG A 387 -21.22 3.83 -2.69
C ARG A 387 -22.14 4.84 -3.41
N GLY A 388 -22.07 4.89 -4.73
CA GLY A 388 -22.90 5.76 -5.56
C GLY A 388 -22.44 7.21 -5.71
N ARG A 389 -21.51 7.70 -4.87
CA ARG A 389 -21.02 9.10 -4.87
C ARG A 389 -19.70 9.25 -5.63
N TYR A 390 -19.58 10.31 -6.41
CA TYR A 390 -18.34 10.76 -7.04
C TYR A 390 -17.39 11.37 -6.00
N ARG A 391 -16.09 11.20 -6.20
CA ARG A 391 -15.03 11.60 -5.27
C ARG A 391 -13.97 12.42 -6.00
N TRP A 392 -13.73 13.62 -5.51
CA TRP A 392 -12.59 14.46 -5.89
C TRP A 392 -11.72 14.71 -4.67
N GLN A 393 -10.44 14.93 -4.90
CA GLN A 393 -9.48 15.21 -3.85
C GLN A 393 -8.59 16.40 -4.17
N ILE A 394 -8.15 17.08 -3.11
CA ILE A 394 -7.17 18.14 -3.13
C ILE A 394 -6.15 17.82 -2.04
N LEU A 395 -4.87 17.77 -2.40
CA LEU A 395 -3.79 17.56 -1.45
C LEU A 395 -3.13 18.90 -1.15
N VAL A 396 -2.98 19.20 0.14
CA VAL A 396 -2.25 20.39 0.59
C VAL A 396 -1.00 19.93 1.32
N LYS A 397 0.16 20.28 0.78
CA LYS A 397 1.48 19.90 1.30
C LYS A 397 2.14 21.03 2.07
N GLY A 398 2.94 20.64 3.06
CA GLY A 398 3.93 21.54 3.68
C GLY A 398 3.34 22.62 4.57
N LEU A 399 2.07 22.48 4.96
CA LEU A 399 1.45 23.39 5.94
C LEU A 399 2.13 23.24 7.31
N PRO A 400 2.80 24.28 7.82
CA PRO A 400 3.42 24.24 9.14
C PRO A 400 2.40 23.93 10.23
N GLU A 401 2.80 23.17 11.25
CA GLU A 401 1.87 22.61 12.25
C GLU A 401 1.07 23.67 13.03
N SER A 402 1.55 24.91 13.14
CA SER A 402 0.93 25.98 13.95
C SER A 402 0.01 26.90 13.14
N ASP A 403 0.57 27.89 12.44
CA ASP A 403 -0.20 29.00 11.85
C ASP A 403 -0.93 28.59 10.57
N GLY A 404 -0.26 27.82 9.71
CA GLY A 404 -0.84 27.34 8.46
C GLY A 404 -2.04 26.42 8.70
N ARG A 405 -1.93 25.44 9.62
CA ARG A 405 -3.05 24.56 9.96
C ARG A 405 -4.22 25.31 10.59
N ARG A 406 -3.97 26.29 11.47
CA ARG A 406 -5.03 27.13 12.04
C ARG A 406 -5.74 27.97 10.99
N ALA A 407 -4.99 28.64 10.12
CA ALA A 407 -5.54 29.44 9.05
C ALA A 407 -6.39 28.58 8.09
N LEU A 408 -5.90 27.39 7.73
CA LEU A 408 -6.64 26.43 6.91
C LEU A 408 -7.94 26.01 7.62
N ALA A 409 -7.87 25.66 8.91
CA ALA A 409 -9.04 25.27 9.68
C ALA A 409 -10.09 26.40 9.72
N THR A 410 -9.66 27.65 9.90
CA THR A 410 -10.55 28.83 9.85
C THR A 410 -11.21 28.97 8.48
N LEU A 411 -10.44 28.88 7.39
CA LEU A 411 -10.97 28.94 6.03
C LEU A 411 -12.02 27.83 5.79
N LEU A 412 -11.68 26.59 6.13
CA LEU A 412 -12.56 25.44 5.91
C LEU A 412 -13.83 25.51 6.77
N ALA A 413 -13.75 26.04 7.99
CA ALA A 413 -14.92 26.24 8.85
C ALA A 413 -15.88 27.30 8.31
N GLN A 414 -15.38 28.29 7.58
CA GLN A 414 -16.18 29.37 6.96
C GLN A 414 -16.58 29.06 5.51
N TRP A 415 -16.05 27.97 4.93
CA TRP A 415 -16.25 27.64 3.53
C TRP A 415 -17.66 27.09 3.29
N HIS A 416 -18.42 27.77 2.42
CA HIS A 416 -19.79 27.40 2.10
C HIS A 416 -19.83 26.36 0.98
N LEU A 417 -20.06 25.11 1.34
CA LEU A 417 -20.25 24.02 0.38
C LEU A 417 -21.71 23.95 -0.11
N PRO A 418 -21.94 23.61 -1.39
CA PRO A 418 -23.28 23.24 -1.85
C PRO A 418 -23.85 22.09 -1.02
N ARG A 419 -25.16 22.11 -0.72
CA ARG A 419 -25.81 21.08 0.14
C ARG A 419 -25.57 19.63 -0.29
N ALA A 420 -25.39 19.39 -1.60
CA ALA A 420 -25.14 18.06 -2.15
C ALA A 420 -23.69 17.56 -1.97
N VAL A 421 -22.75 18.46 -1.64
CA VAL A 421 -21.32 18.18 -1.54
C VAL A 421 -20.93 18.01 -0.07
N LYS A 422 -20.23 16.90 0.23
CA LYS A 422 -19.63 16.66 1.53
C LYS A 422 -18.12 16.75 1.44
N LEU A 423 -17.50 17.55 2.30
CA LEU A 423 -16.06 17.58 2.51
C LEU A 423 -15.67 16.64 3.66
N THR A 424 -14.57 15.93 3.48
CA THR A 424 -13.89 15.14 4.51
C THR A 424 -12.44 15.59 4.56
N ILE A 425 -11.92 15.83 5.76
CA ILE A 425 -10.54 16.29 5.98
C ILE A 425 -9.74 15.14 6.56
N ASP A 426 -8.70 14.71 5.84
CA ASP A 426 -7.77 13.68 6.31
C ASP A 426 -6.37 14.27 6.51
N VAL A 427 -6.02 14.51 7.77
CA VAL A 427 -4.70 15.01 8.17
C VAL A 427 -3.72 13.86 8.26
N ASP A 428 -2.57 13.99 7.62
CA ASP A 428 -1.52 12.97 7.54
C ASP A 428 -2.10 11.63 7.02
N PRO A 429 -2.61 11.60 5.77
CA PRO A 429 -3.23 10.41 5.22
C PRO A 429 -2.19 9.27 5.14
N VAL A 430 -2.60 8.09 5.58
CA VAL A 430 -1.78 6.87 5.48
C VAL A 430 -2.04 6.12 4.18
N ASP A 431 -3.12 6.45 3.47
CA ASP A 431 -3.53 5.88 2.18
C ASP A 431 -4.21 6.94 1.29
N LEU A 432 -3.86 6.94 0.00
CA LEU A 432 -4.39 7.88 -0.99
C LEU A 432 -5.36 7.25 -1.99
N LEU A 433 -5.64 5.95 -1.89
CA LEU A 433 -6.50 5.20 -2.82
C LEU A 433 -8.03 5.40 -2.58
#